data_AF-A0A0Q7ZMV1-F1
#
_entry.id   AF-A0A0Q7ZMV1-F1
#
_cell.length_a   1.000
_cell.length_b   1.000
_cell.length_c   1.000
_cell.angle_alpha   90.00
_cell.angle_beta   90.00
_cell.angle_gamma   90.00
#
_symmetry.space_group_name_H-M   'P 1'
#
loop_
_entity.id
_entity.type
_entity.pdbx_description
1 polymer ?
#
loop_
_entity_poly.entity_id
_entity_poly.type
_entity_poly.pdbx_seq_one_letter_code
_entity_poly.pdbx_strand_id
1 'polypeptide(L)' 'MSNAPEGFDHTVRKDGTVVITHHGRPAGVLRGRRAAEFLEDVEDGDAQELMARLTGNYKHGNERTARSHPRNRDSR' A
#
# COMPACT_ATOMS: atom_id res chain seq x y z
N MET A 1 -23.19 10.02 -7.04
CA MET A 1 -22.08 9.52 -7.88
C MET A 1 -21.04 8.91 -6.97
N SER A 2 -20.75 7.62 -7.11
CA SER A 2 -19.73 6.92 -6.32
C SER A 2 -18.36 7.40 -6.79
N ASN A 3 -17.74 8.31 -6.05
CA ASN A 3 -16.37 8.77 -6.33
C ASN A 3 -15.39 7.78 -5.70
N ALA A 4 -15.56 6.49 -6.04
CA ALA A 4 -14.70 5.44 -5.55
C ALA A 4 -13.37 5.53 -6.31
N PRO A 5 -12.23 5.44 -5.62
CA PRO A 5 -10.94 5.39 -6.30
C PRO A 5 -10.90 4.19 -7.24
N GLU A 6 -10.43 4.41 -8.46
CA GLU A 6 -10.31 3.38 -9.49
C GLU A 6 -9.05 3.59 -10.34
N GLY A 7 -8.64 2.55 -11.05
CA GLY A 7 -7.48 2.58 -11.94
C GLY A 7 -6.14 2.46 -11.25
N PHE A 8 -6.11 2.00 -10.00
CA PHE A 8 -4.88 1.63 -9.32
C PHE A 8 -4.49 0.17 -9.60
N ASP A 9 -3.21 -0.03 -9.84
CA ASP A 9 -2.59 -1.35 -10.01
C ASP A 9 -1.31 -1.41 -9.18
N HIS A 10 -0.89 -2.62 -8.83
CA HIS A 10 0.40 -2.84 -8.20
C HIS A 10 1.17 -3.98 -8.87
N THR A 11 2.49 -3.92 -8.83
CA THR A 11 3.37 -4.98 -9.34
C THR A 11 4.45 -5.28 -8.33
N VAL A 12 4.56 -6.56 -7.96
CA VAL A 12 5.64 -7.08 -7.13
C VAL A 12 6.83 -7.43 -8.01
N ARG A 13 8.00 -6.90 -7.68
CA ARG A 13 9.27 -7.22 -8.33
C ARG A 13 9.99 -8.35 -7.60
N LYS A 14 10.96 -8.96 -8.27
CA LYS A 14 11.75 -10.09 -7.74
C LYS A 14 12.55 -9.76 -6.48
N ASP A 15 12.86 -8.49 -6.25
CA ASP A 15 13.55 -7.98 -5.07
C ASP A 15 12.58 -7.67 -3.90
N GLY A 16 11.29 -7.96 -4.05
CA GLY A 16 10.26 -7.62 -3.07
C GLY A 16 9.82 -6.15 -3.10
N THR A 17 10.27 -5.36 -4.08
CA THR A 17 9.76 -4.00 -4.30
C THR A 17 8.35 -4.06 -4.89
N VAL A 18 7.42 -3.28 -4.33
CA VAL A 18 6.08 -3.09 -4.90
C VAL A 18 6.01 -1.74 -5.59
N VAL A 19 5.58 -1.72 -6.84
CA VAL A 19 5.32 -0.50 -7.61
C VAL A 19 3.82 -0.34 -7.73
N ILE A 20 3.31 0.82 -7.32
CA ILE A 20 1.90 1.19 -7.48
C ILE A 20 1.80 2.14 -8.67
N THR A 21 0.86 1.88 -9.55
CA THR A 21 0.52 2.71 -10.70
C THR A 21 -0.92 3.16 -10.63
N HIS A 22 -1.18 4.38 -11.11
CA HIS A 22 -2.52 4.92 -11.31
C HIS A 22 -2.69 5.26 -12.78
N HIS A 23 -3.66 4.63 -13.44
CA HIS A 23 -3.88 4.71 -14.89
C HIS A 23 -2.59 4.56 -15.72
N GLY A 24 -1.78 3.54 -15.39
CA GLY A 24 -0.53 3.24 -16.07
C GLY A 24 0.65 4.16 -15.74
N ARG A 25 0.49 5.12 -14.82
CA ARG A 25 1.57 6.02 -14.38
C ARG A 25 2.06 5.63 -12.99
N PRO A 26 3.38 5.56 -12.73
CA PRO A 26 3.90 5.28 -11.39
C PRO A 26 3.40 6.32 -10.39
N ALA A 27 2.67 5.85 -9.38
CA ALA A 27 2.11 6.67 -8.32
C ALA A 27 2.88 6.51 -7.00
N GLY A 28 3.53 5.35 -6.79
CA GLY A 28 4.37 5.10 -5.61
C GLY A 28 5.23 3.85 -5.74
N VAL A 29 6.27 3.77 -4.90
CA VAL A 29 7.12 2.57 -4.79
C VAL A 29 7.34 2.24 -3.32
N LEU A 30 7.00 1.01 -2.92
CA LEU A 30 7.19 0.48 -1.59
C LEU A 30 8.29 -0.57 -1.58
N ARG A 31 9.04 -0.64 -0.49
CA ARG A 31 10.16 -1.57 -0.33
C ARG A 31 10.22 -2.13 1.08
N GLY A 32 10.84 -3.30 1.21
CA GLY A 32 11.06 -3.95 2.50
C GLY A 32 9.76 -4.14 3.26
N ARG A 33 9.75 -3.76 4.54
CA ARG A 33 8.58 -3.96 5.41
C ARG A 33 7.30 -3.33 4.87
N ARG A 34 7.38 -2.13 4.29
CA ARG A 34 6.20 -1.42 3.73
C ARG A 34 5.59 -2.13 2.52
N ALA A 35 6.41 -2.82 1.74
CA ALA A 35 5.90 -3.61 0.62
C ALA A 35 5.16 -4.85 1.12
N ALA A 36 5.71 -5.54 2.14
CA ALA A 36 5.04 -6.69 2.75
C ALA A 36 3.73 -6.30 3.44
N GLU A 37 3.73 -5.23 4.25
CA GLU A 37 2.52 -4.70 4.91
C GLU A 37 1.42 -4.38 3.88
N PHE A 38 1.78 -3.69 2.80
CA PHE A 38 0.84 -3.36 1.72
C PHE A 38 0.23 -4.60 1.06
N LEU A 39 1.02 -5.65 0.83
CA LEU A 39 0.51 -6.87 0.19
C LEU A 39 -0.49 -7.60 1.09
N GLU A 40 -0.23 -7.65 2.40
CA GLU A 40 -1.17 -8.21 3.37
C GLU A 40 -2.47 -7.37 3.44
N ASP A 41 -2.35 -6.04 3.53
CA ASP A 41 -3.53 -5.18 3.61
C ASP A 41 -4.39 -5.21 2.32
N VAL A 42 -3.78 -5.47 1.15
CA VAL A 42 -4.48 -5.62 -0.13
C VAL A 42 -5.26 -6.93 -0.22
N GLU A 43 -4.80 -7.99 0.46
CA GLU A 43 -5.53 -9.25 0.54
C GLU A 43 -6.74 -9.16 1.48
N ASP A 44 -6.63 -8.37 2.55
CA ASP A 44 -7.67 -8.23 3.57
C ASP A 44 -8.71 -7.12 3.28
N GLY A 45 -8.43 -6.19 2.35
CA GLY A 45 -9.21 -4.96 2.17
C GLY A 45 -9.46 -4.55 0.71
N ASP A 46 -10.02 -3.34 0.54
CA ASP A 46 -10.21 -2.75 -0.79
C ASP A 46 -8.89 -2.18 -1.30
N ALA A 47 -8.29 -2.90 -2.26
CA ALA A 47 -7.02 -2.54 -2.88
C ALA A 47 -7.04 -1.13 -3.50
N GLN A 48 -8.16 -0.71 -4.11
CA GLN A 48 -8.25 0.60 -4.78
C GLN A 48 -8.25 1.74 -3.76
N GLU A 49 -9.04 1.62 -2.69
CA GLU A 49 -9.07 2.61 -1.62
C GLU A 49 -7.72 2.73 -0.90
N LEU A 50 -7.09 1.58 -0.65
CA LEU A 50 -5.80 1.52 0.00
C LEU A 50 -4.71 2.18 -0.84
N MET A 51 -4.62 1.86 -2.13
CA MET A 51 -3.66 2.46 -3.05
C MET A 51 -3.89 3.96 -3.19
N ALA A 52 -5.14 4.41 -3.34
CA ALA A 52 -5.47 5.84 -3.43
C ALA A 52 -5.06 6.62 -2.19
N ARG A 53 -5.31 6.07 -0.99
CA ARG A 53 -4.89 6.67 0.27
C ARG A 53 -3.37 6.77 0.37
N LEU A 54 -2.68 5.71 -0.04
CA LEU A 54 -1.22 5.63 0.04
C LEU A 54 -0.54 6.61 -0.92
N THR A 55 -1.02 6.71 -2.15
CA THR A 55 -0.46 7.59 -3.19
C THR A 55 -0.91 9.04 -3.02
N GLY A 56 -2.06 9.30 -2.38
CA GLY A 56 -2.59 10.64 -2.13
C GLY A 56 -1.95 11.38 -0.95
N ASN A 57 -1.49 10.67 0.09
CA ASN A 57 -0.97 11.28 1.34
C ASN A 57 0.54 11.10 1.57
N TYR A 58 1.30 10.64 0.56
CA TYR A 58 2.71 10.27 0.71
C TYR A 58 3.66 11.40 1.17
N LYS A 59 3.21 12.66 1.23
CA LYS A 59 4.04 13.77 1.70
C LYS A 59 4.22 13.84 3.22
N HIS A 60 3.31 13.35 4.07
CA HIS A 60 3.38 13.68 5.51
C HIS A 60 3.04 12.62 6.57
N GLY A 61 2.53 11.43 6.30
CA GLY A 61 2.23 10.55 7.43
C GLY A 61 1.85 9.13 7.12
N ASN A 62 2.74 8.19 7.47
CA ASN A 62 2.32 6.82 7.74
C ASN A 62 3.18 6.15 8.83
N GLU A 63 3.55 6.92 9.85
CA GLU A 63 4.23 6.40 11.06
C GLU A 63 3.33 5.48 11.91
N ARG A 64 2.01 5.45 11.63
CA ARG A 64 1.02 4.71 12.43
C ARG A 64 0.59 3.34 11.89
N THR A 65 0.57 3.09 10.58
CA THR A 65 0.04 1.81 10.04
C THR A 65 0.89 0.62 10.44
N ALA A 66 2.20 0.79 10.55
CA ALA A 66 3.11 -0.28 10.98
C ALA A 66 2.91 -0.77 12.43
N ARG A 67 2.15 -0.04 13.28
CA ARG A 67 1.89 -0.45 14.67
C ARG A 67 0.73 -1.44 14.81
N SER A 68 -0.16 -1.55 13.82
CA SER A 68 -1.31 -2.46 13.89
C SER A 68 -1.07 -3.81 13.24
N HIS A 69 0.12 -4.02 12.64
CA HIS A 69 0.43 -5.25 11.93
C HIS A 69 0.50 -6.44 12.90
N PRO A 70 -0.12 -7.60 12.60
CA PRO A 70 -0.12 -8.76 13.48
C PRO A 70 1.31 -9.18 13.90
N ARG A 71 2.30 -9.04 13.01
CA ARG A 71 3.71 -9.33 13.32
C ARG A 71 4.39 -8.32 14.26
N ASN A 72 3.85 -7.11 14.39
CA ASN A 72 4.33 -6.09 15.33
C ASN A 72 3.67 -6.23 16.72
N ARG A 73 2.76 -7.22 16.87
CA ARG A 73 2.08 -7.59 18.12
C ARG A 73 2.78 -8.75 18.85
N ASP A 74 3.57 -9.56 18.14
CA ASP A 74 4.26 -10.76 18.65
C ASP A 74 5.71 -10.54 19.10
N SER A 75 6.09 -9.30 19.39
CA SER A 75 7.33 -9.03 20.13
C SER A 75 7.01 -8.75 21.60
N ARG A 76 6.63 -9.78 22.35
CA ARG A 76 6.63 -9.74 23.82
C ARG A 76 7.18 -11.03 24.41
#